data_AF-A0A9W9IS59-F1
#
_entry.id   AF-A0A9W9IS59-F1
#
_cell.length_a   1.000
_cell.length_b   1.000
_cell.length_c   1.000
_cell.angle_alpha   90.00
_cell.angle_beta   90.00
_cell.angle_gamma   90.00
#
_symmetry.space_group_name_H-M   'P 1'
#
loop_
_entity.id
_entity.type
_entity.pdbx_description
1 polymer ?
#
loop_
_entity_poly.entity_id
_entity_poly.type
_entity_poly.pdbx_seq_one_letter_code
_entity_poly.pdbx_strand_id
1 'polypeptide(L)'
;MADDPVYLPSRTILGRSINILEAKSYNPDNVDIINVGSRTQKNDLVVKSGSEMIGTFKSSANISASYAGVSVSAGAEYSYENSTKLDSTHGIYSYDQRNYSVYIKGQGDTYNNINQVFTNAAAELPPWNENDTAARGSYERFFRIWGTHFIKECFYGTRYQLRIESKNVSSANKERWAANAKVEFSDVFEAGAEAENEEEYKSYLQQRERQCFVLGGDRACAGALANNPADKDLFNKWVETRGAENEAITGIKVDALGEFLCGSSSADHRKLGTNLSKGPDAKQIEVQGYIWNKPTGGIIPVSVASTIACEVWPTSWKPCPTPLANTYVTRTASASHFQLGRVPESVGIGMSCGVTLTGYTQKEVTIGLWADIPSPIELRLFPHGVEGAIVIQSDPSKTWSEVTLPSLTATGVYSAV
;
A
#
# COMPACT_ATOMS: atom_id res chain seq x y z
N MET A 1 38.31 -60.87 8.13
CA MET A 1 38.92 -59.68 7.53
C MET A 1 37.95 -59.21 6.47
N ALA A 2 37.33 -58.03 6.49
CA ALA A 2 37.27 -56.85 7.35
C ALA A 2 36.36 -55.90 6.53
N ASP A 3 35.56 -54.96 7.01
CA ASP A 3 34.98 -54.58 8.28
C ASP A 3 33.75 -53.73 7.89
N ASP A 4 32.67 -53.81 8.67
CA ASP A 4 31.53 -52.89 8.59
C ASP A 4 31.95 -51.46 8.97
N PRO A 5 31.33 -50.40 8.42
CA PRO A 5 31.26 -49.11 9.08
C PRO A 5 29.98 -49.00 9.92
N VAL A 6 30.23 -48.80 11.21
CA VAL A 6 29.33 -48.53 12.32
C VAL A 6 28.55 -47.21 12.14
N TYR A 7 27.26 -47.24 12.50
CA TYR A 7 26.40 -46.08 12.69
C TYR A 7 26.78 -45.27 13.94
N LEU A 8 26.73 -43.93 13.88
CA LEU A 8 26.25 -43.12 15.01
C LEU A 8 25.43 -41.89 14.53
N PRO A 9 24.50 -41.38 15.36
CA PRO A 9 23.31 -40.65 14.94
C PRO A 9 23.46 -39.12 15.10
N SER A 10 22.98 -38.35 14.14
CA SER A 10 22.70 -36.92 14.36
C SER A 10 21.24 -36.73 14.79
N ARG A 11 21.03 -36.59 16.09
CA ARG A 11 19.87 -35.88 16.63
C ARG A 11 20.08 -34.38 16.40
N THR A 12 18.99 -33.70 16.00
CA THR A 12 18.51 -32.40 16.54
C THR A 12 18.18 -31.37 15.46
N ILE A 13 16.87 -31.30 15.19
CA ILE A 13 16.01 -30.10 15.08
C ILE A 13 16.13 -29.22 13.81
N LEU A 14 14.93 -28.95 13.24
CA LEU A 14 14.58 -27.95 12.22
C LEU A 14 15.01 -28.23 10.77
N GLY A 15 14.05 -28.74 10.00
CA GLY A 15 14.15 -28.81 8.55
C GLY A 15 13.10 -29.74 7.96
N ARG A 16 11.80 -29.46 8.15
CA ARG A 16 10.80 -30.05 7.25
C ARG A 16 10.99 -29.39 5.89
N SER A 17 11.77 -30.04 5.03
CA SER A 17 11.68 -29.86 3.59
C SER A 17 10.23 -30.14 3.22
N ILE A 18 9.46 -29.10 2.88
CA ILE A 18 8.16 -29.30 2.25
C ILE A 18 8.48 -29.82 0.85
N ASN A 19 8.43 -31.14 0.70
CA ASN A 19 8.24 -31.75 -0.61
C ASN A 19 6.88 -31.23 -1.08
N ILE A 20 6.89 -30.16 -1.89
CA ILE A 20 5.75 -29.81 -2.73
C ILE A 20 5.50 -31.09 -3.51
N LEU A 21 4.41 -31.78 -3.15
CA LEU A 21 4.07 -33.13 -3.58
C LEU A 21 4.50 -33.37 -5.02
N GLU A 22 5.15 -34.51 -5.26
CA GLU A 22 5.44 -35.10 -6.57
C GLU A 22 4.17 -35.40 -7.41
N ALA A 23 3.08 -34.67 -7.20
CA ALA A 23 2.05 -34.49 -8.20
C ALA A 23 2.71 -33.68 -9.33
N LYS A 24 2.79 -34.26 -10.53
CA LYS A 24 3.16 -33.56 -11.76
C LYS A 24 2.25 -32.34 -11.97
N SER A 25 2.53 -31.23 -11.29
CA SER A 25 1.87 -29.97 -11.56
C SER A 25 2.48 -29.45 -12.86
N TYR A 26 1.63 -29.32 -13.87
CA TYR A 26 2.00 -28.57 -15.06
C TYR A 26 2.26 -27.14 -14.61
N ASN A 27 3.53 -26.73 -14.61
CA ASN A 27 3.91 -25.35 -14.39
C ASN A 27 4.17 -24.72 -15.77
N PRO A 28 3.38 -23.73 -16.20
CA PRO A 28 3.68 -22.99 -17.42
C PRO A 28 5.10 -22.45 -17.41
N ASP A 29 5.77 -22.44 -18.56
CA ASP A 29 7.18 -22.02 -18.66
C ASP A 29 7.42 -20.58 -18.18
N ASN A 30 6.38 -19.73 -18.21
CA ASN A 30 6.39 -18.34 -17.75
C ASN A 30 5.97 -18.15 -16.28
N VAL A 31 5.90 -19.22 -15.49
CA VAL A 31 5.52 -19.18 -14.07
C VAL A 31 6.61 -19.82 -13.22
N ASP A 32 6.90 -19.21 -12.07
CA ASP A 32 7.80 -19.74 -11.06
C ASP A 32 7.07 -19.94 -9.73
N ILE A 33 7.55 -20.93 -8.97
CA ILE A 33 7.09 -21.23 -7.62
C ILE A 33 8.26 -21.01 -6.67
N ILE A 34 8.13 -20.08 -5.73
CA ILE A 34 9.11 -19.86 -4.68
C ILE A 34 8.52 -20.31 -3.35
N ASN A 35 9.23 -21.21 -2.67
CA ASN A 35 8.95 -21.51 -1.28
C ASN A 35 9.34 -20.29 -0.42
N VAL A 36 8.35 -19.63 0.17
CA VAL A 36 8.56 -18.47 1.04
C VAL A 36 8.83 -18.88 2.50
N GLY A 37 8.86 -20.19 2.75
CA GLY A 37 8.92 -20.82 4.05
C GLY A 37 7.57 -20.73 4.77
N SER A 38 7.25 -21.72 5.61
CA SER A 38 6.05 -21.72 6.46
C SER A 38 6.16 -20.73 7.60
N ARG A 39 6.24 -19.44 7.27
CA ARG A 39 6.24 -18.36 8.25
C ARG A 39 4.79 -18.03 8.58
N THR A 40 4.48 -18.20 9.86
CA THR A 40 3.28 -17.63 10.43
C THR A 40 3.50 -16.13 10.59
N GLN A 41 2.65 -15.33 9.96
CA GLN A 41 2.57 -13.90 10.12
C GLN A 41 1.26 -13.57 10.84
N LYS A 42 1.38 -13.12 12.09
CA LYS A 42 0.27 -12.45 12.78
C LYS A 42 0.33 -10.98 12.37
N ASN A 43 -0.74 -10.46 11.78
CA ASN A 43 -0.86 -9.03 11.55
C ASN A 43 -1.62 -8.44 12.73
N ASP A 44 -1.04 -7.40 13.33
CA ASP A 44 -1.64 -6.71 14.47
C ASP A 44 -3.02 -6.15 14.12
N LEU A 45 -3.83 -5.95 15.16
CA LEU A 45 -5.14 -5.34 15.02
C LEU A 45 -5.01 -3.94 14.38
N VAL A 46 -5.56 -3.79 13.19
CA VAL A 46 -5.70 -2.50 12.53
C VAL A 46 -7.07 -1.93 12.86
N VAL A 47 -7.09 -0.82 13.60
CA VAL A 47 -8.32 -0.07 13.90
C VAL A 47 -8.38 1.20 13.08
N LYS A 48 -9.37 1.31 12.19
CA LYS A 48 -9.56 2.45 11.30
C LYS A 48 -11.05 2.71 11.10
N SER A 49 -11.43 3.97 10.93
CA SER A 49 -12.75 4.30 10.36
C SER A 49 -12.84 3.80 8.92
N GLY A 50 -14.08 3.69 8.41
CA GLY A 50 -14.30 3.27 7.02
C GLY A 50 -13.55 4.16 6.02
N SER A 51 -13.58 5.48 6.20
CA SER A 51 -12.84 6.42 5.33
C SER A 51 -11.31 6.22 5.40
N GLU A 52 -10.73 6.08 6.59
CA GLU A 52 -9.29 5.80 6.79
C GLU A 52 -8.87 4.46 6.16
N MET A 53 -9.74 3.47 6.27
CA MET A 53 -9.53 2.14 5.69
C MET A 53 -9.57 2.17 4.17
N ILE A 54 -10.55 2.87 3.57
CA ILE A 54 -10.61 3.10 2.13
C ILE A 54 -9.38 3.86 1.64
N GLY A 55 -8.95 4.92 2.34
CA GLY A 55 -7.73 5.65 2.00
C GLY A 55 -6.49 4.74 2.00
N THR A 56 -6.43 3.77 2.91
CA THR A 56 -5.36 2.76 2.97
C THR A 56 -5.43 1.78 1.79
N PHE A 57 -6.63 1.38 1.36
CA PHE A 57 -6.81 0.52 0.19
C PHE A 57 -6.55 1.26 -1.13
N LYS A 58 -6.91 2.54 -1.22
CA LYS A 58 -6.60 3.41 -2.36
C LYS A 58 -5.10 3.60 -2.54
N SER A 59 -4.34 3.73 -1.44
CA SER A 59 -2.88 3.90 -1.49
C SER A 59 -2.11 2.61 -1.74
N SER A 60 -2.73 1.43 -1.62
CA SER A 60 -2.07 0.15 -1.87
C SER A 60 -3.02 -0.93 -2.38
N ALA A 61 -2.93 -1.21 -3.68
CA ALA A 61 -3.68 -2.29 -4.32
C ALA A 61 -3.36 -3.68 -3.72
N ASN A 62 -2.11 -3.90 -3.29
CA ASN A 62 -1.69 -5.16 -2.67
C ASN A 62 -2.32 -5.38 -1.29
N ILE A 63 -2.51 -4.29 -0.51
CA ILE A 63 -3.23 -4.33 0.77
C ILE A 63 -4.68 -4.69 0.47
N SER A 64 -5.37 -3.95 -0.39
CA SER A 64 -6.76 -4.22 -0.77
C SER A 64 -7.00 -5.68 -1.18
N ALA A 65 -6.14 -6.20 -2.04
CA ALA A 65 -6.24 -7.56 -2.55
C ALA A 65 -5.89 -8.65 -1.52
N SER A 66 -5.17 -8.26 -0.46
CA SER A 66 -4.81 -9.12 0.68
C SER A 66 -5.76 -8.96 1.86
N TYR A 67 -6.91 -8.30 1.73
CA TYR A 67 -7.96 -8.34 2.77
C TYR A 67 -9.26 -8.76 2.08
N ALA A 68 -9.37 -10.05 1.77
CA ALA A 68 -10.42 -10.69 0.96
C ALA A 68 -11.88 -10.57 1.50
N GLY A 69 -12.12 -9.70 2.48
CA GLY A 69 -13.44 -9.30 2.98
C GLY A 69 -13.83 -7.85 2.68
N VAL A 70 -13.04 -7.13 1.89
CA VAL A 70 -13.39 -5.81 1.34
C VAL A 70 -13.35 -5.94 -0.17
N SER A 71 -14.49 -5.68 -0.82
CA SER A 71 -14.71 -5.95 -2.24
C SER A 71 -13.66 -5.27 -3.14
N VAL A 72 -12.76 -6.05 -3.73
CA VAL A 72 -11.89 -5.63 -4.83
C VAL A 72 -12.70 -5.68 -6.12
N SER A 73 -13.44 -4.61 -6.42
CA SER A 73 -13.73 -4.30 -7.82
C SER A 73 -12.97 -3.03 -8.12
N ALA A 74 -11.94 -3.15 -8.95
CA ALA A 74 -11.06 -2.05 -9.26
C ALA A 74 -11.77 -1.03 -10.18
N GLY A 75 -12.48 -0.12 -9.49
CA GLY A 75 -13.09 1.14 -9.89
C GLY A 75 -13.11 2.03 -8.64
N ALA A 76 -11.90 2.25 -8.11
CA ALA A 76 -11.48 2.30 -6.70
C ALA A 76 -11.99 3.44 -5.81
N GLU A 77 -13.07 4.14 -6.17
CA GLU A 77 -13.81 5.00 -5.23
C GLU A 77 -15.17 4.39 -4.91
N TYR A 78 -15.92 4.03 -5.95
CA TYR A 78 -17.32 3.62 -5.85
C TYR A 78 -17.52 2.24 -5.20
N SER A 79 -16.58 1.32 -5.34
CA SER A 79 -16.72 -0.05 -4.83
C SER A 79 -16.38 -0.22 -3.36
N TYR A 80 -15.39 0.55 -2.88
CA TYR A 80 -14.98 0.49 -1.48
C TYR A 80 -16.01 1.19 -0.59
N GLU A 81 -16.59 2.30 -1.06
CA GLU A 81 -17.68 3.02 -0.39
C GLU A 81 -18.94 2.17 -0.21
N ASN A 82 -19.23 1.26 -1.15
CA ASN A 82 -20.40 0.38 -1.06
C ASN A 82 -20.23 -0.83 -0.14
N SER A 83 -19.01 -1.27 0.16
CA SER A 83 -18.74 -2.46 1.02
C SER A 83 -18.25 -2.13 2.43
N THR A 84 -17.87 -0.87 2.67
CA THR A 84 -17.34 -0.38 3.94
C THR A 84 -18.15 0.83 4.39
N LYS A 85 -18.91 0.69 5.49
CA LYS A 85 -19.64 1.81 6.07
C LYS A 85 -18.63 2.87 6.53
N LEU A 86 -18.67 4.06 5.90
CA LEU A 86 -17.69 5.13 6.09
C LEU A 86 -17.64 5.67 7.53
N ASP A 87 -18.79 5.68 8.18
CA ASP A 87 -19.05 6.14 9.54
C ASP A 87 -18.82 5.05 10.62
N SER A 88 -18.56 3.81 10.22
CA SER A 88 -18.19 2.74 11.14
C SER A 88 -16.70 2.74 11.44
N THR A 89 -16.36 2.32 12.67
CA THR A 89 -15.00 1.90 13.01
C THR A 89 -14.86 0.41 12.76
N HIS A 90 -13.75 0.05 12.11
CA HIS A 90 -13.42 -1.31 11.70
C HIS A 90 -12.14 -1.76 12.41
N GLY A 91 -12.16 -2.99 12.88
CA GLY A 91 -11.02 -3.69 13.45
C GLY A 91 -10.74 -4.91 12.60
N ILE A 92 -9.57 -4.97 11.98
CA ILE A 92 -9.15 -6.13 11.19
C ILE A 92 -7.95 -6.77 11.86
N TYR A 93 -8.08 -8.07 12.10
CA TYR A 93 -7.00 -8.91 12.53
C TYR A 93 -6.86 -10.08 11.56
N SER A 94 -5.63 -10.52 11.31
CA SER A 94 -5.40 -11.70 10.49
C SER A 94 -4.23 -12.53 11.00
N TYR A 95 -4.41 -13.84 10.93
CA TYR A 95 -3.37 -14.84 11.15
C TYR A 95 -3.12 -15.54 9.82
N ASP A 96 -1.93 -15.35 9.28
CA ASP A 96 -1.51 -15.89 7.99
C ASP A 96 -0.43 -16.95 8.19
N GLN A 97 -0.51 -18.05 7.46
CA GLN A 97 0.65 -18.90 7.18
C GLN A 97 0.77 -19.01 5.67
N ARG A 98 1.85 -18.42 5.13
CA ARG A 98 2.20 -18.55 3.71
C ARG A 98 3.23 -19.68 3.59
N ASN A 99 3.11 -20.53 2.59
CA ASN A 99 4.02 -21.64 2.36
C ASN A 99 4.85 -21.42 1.09
N TYR A 100 4.21 -21.02 -0.01
CA TYR A 100 4.88 -20.60 -1.23
C TYR A 100 4.12 -19.47 -1.91
N SER A 101 4.79 -18.83 -2.87
CA SER A 101 4.14 -17.98 -3.84
C SER A 101 4.35 -18.51 -5.25
N VAL A 102 3.34 -18.27 -6.08
CA VAL A 102 3.38 -18.54 -7.52
C VAL A 102 3.36 -17.19 -8.20
N TYR A 103 4.36 -16.89 -9.02
CA TYR A 103 4.45 -15.61 -9.70
C TYR A 103 4.82 -15.79 -11.16
N ILE A 104 4.43 -14.80 -11.95
CA ILE A 104 4.74 -14.73 -13.37
C ILE A 104 6.20 -14.25 -13.52
N LYS A 105 6.99 -14.96 -14.34
CA LYS A 105 8.42 -14.68 -14.56
C LYS A 105 8.69 -13.27 -15.07
N GLY A 106 9.95 -12.85 -14.97
CA GLY A 106 10.41 -11.54 -15.46
C GLY A 106 10.21 -11.33 -16.97
N GLN A 107 10.40 -10.07 -17.37
CA GLN A 107 9.94 -9.42 -18.60
C GLN A 107 9.88 -10.26 -19.89
N GLY A 108 10.93 -11.00 -20.25
CA GLY A 108 11.01 -11.68 -21.56
C GLY A 108 9.89 -12.71 -21.79
N ASP A 109 9.74 -13.66 -20.86
CA ASP A 109 8.80 -14.78 -21.02
C ASP A 109 7.35 -14.33 -20.86
N THR A 110 7.13 -13.27 -20.09
CA THR A 110 5.79 -12.78 -19.78
C THR A 110 5.20 -11.96 -20.92
N TYR A 111 5.98 -11.04 -21.49
CA TYR A 111 5.47 -10.17 -22.56
C TYR A 111 5.26 -10.89 -23.88
N ASN A 112 6.00 -11.96 -24.14
CA ASN A 112 5.86 -12.77 -25.36
C ASN A 112 4.60 -13.66 -25.35
N ASN A 113 3.97 -13.83 -24.18
CA ASN A 113 2.81 -14.71 -23.99
C ASN A 113 1.54 -13.94 -23.61
N ILE A 114 1.47 -12.63 -23.89
CA ILE A 114 0.24 -11.86 -23.67
C ILE A 114 -0.84 -12.37 -24.62
N ASN A 115 -2.05 -12.57 -24.09
CA ASN A 115 -3.19 -13.02 -24.86
C ASN A 115 -3.51 -12.04 -26.01
N GLN A 116 -3.48 -12.53 -27.26
CA GLN A 116 -3.72 -11.71 -28.43
C GLN A 116 -5.15 -11.12 -28.49
N VAL A 117 -6.14 -11.80 -27.91
CA VAL A 117 -7.51 -11.28 -27.83
C VAL A 117 -7.57 -10.05 -26.93
N PHE A 118 -6.78 -10.03 -25.85
CA PHE A 118 -6.66 -8.87 -24.98
C PHE A 118 -5.99 -7.69 -25.69
N THR A 119 -4.86 -7.92 -26.37
CA THR A 119 -4.15 -6.84 -27.07
C THR A 119 -4.97 -6.28 -28.22
N ASN A 120 -5.71 -7.12 -28.95
CA ASN A 120 -6.65 -6.69 -29.98
C ASN A 120 -7.77 -5.83 -29.37
N ALA A 121 -8.40 -6.28 -28.30
CA ALA A 121 -9.46 -5.53 -27.62
C ALA A 121 -8.95 -4.17 -27.08
N ALA A 122 -7.72 -4.12 -26.56
CA ALA A 122 -7.10 -2.88 -26.09
C ALA A 122 -6.78 -1.93 -27.26
N ALA A 123 -6.42 -2.47 -28.43
CA ALA A 123 -6.13 -1.69 -29.63
C ALA A 123 -7.37 -1.05 -30.26
N GLU A 124 -8.54 -1.67 -30.06
CA GLU A 124 -9.84 -1.17 -30.54
C GLU A 124 -10.43 -0.04 -29.68
N LEU A 125 -9.84 0.25 -28.52
CA LEU A 125 -10.31 1.34 -27.67
C LEU A 125 -10.12 2.69 -28.37
N PRO A 126 -11.14 3.56 -28.35
CA PRO A 126 -10.99 4.92 -28.85
C PRO A 126 -9.99 5.70 -27.98
N PRO A 127 -9.43 6.82 -28.46
CA PRO A 127 -8.67 7.72 -27.60
C PRO A 127 -9.49 8.11 -26.37
N TRP A 128 -8.89 8.02 -25.17
CA TRP A 128 -9.59 8.43 -23.96
C TRP A 128 -9.96 9.93 -24.01
N ASN A 129 -11.22 10.20 -23.69
CA ASN A 129 -11.75 11.54 -23.49
C ASN A 129 -12.88 11.45 -22.45
N GLU A 130 -12.69 12.11 -21.31
CA GLU A 130 -13.65 12.08 -20.19
C GLU A 130 -15.01 12.71 -20.56
N ASN A 131 -15.00 13.68 -21.48
CA ASN A 131 -16.21 14.33 -21.96
C ASN A 131 -16.92 13.54 -23.06
N ASP A 132 -16.29 12.47 -23.58
CA ASP A 132 -16.88 11.58 -24.57
C ASP A 132 -17.53 10.38 -23.89
N THR A 133 -18.86 10.38 -23.87
CA THR A 133 -19.66 9.30 -23.25
C THR A 133 -19.45 7.96 -23.97
N ALA A 134 -19.22 7.96 -25.28
CA ALA A 134 -18.97 6.73 -26.04
C ALA A 134 -17.57 6.16 -25.76
N ALA A 135 -16.56 7.02 -25.64
CA ALA A 135 -15.22 6.61 -25.21
C ALA A 135 -15.27 6.01 -23.79
N ARG A 136 -15.89 6.71 -22.84
CA ARG A 136 -16.11 6.21 -21.47
C ARG A 136 -16.78 4.84 -21.45
N GLY A 137 -17.90 4.69 -22.16
CA GLY A 137 -18.64 3.43 -22.22
C GLY A 137 -17.83 2.29 -22.84
N SER A 138 -16.89 2.59 -23.75
CA SER A 138 -16.00 1.58 -24.34
C SER A 138 -14.94 1.09 -23.36
N TYR A 139 -14.32 2.01 -22.62
CA TYR A 139 -13.37 1.67 -21.55
C TYR A 139 -14.05 0.91 -20.41
N GLU A 140 -15.25 1.32 -20.00
CA GLU A 140 -16.02 0.61 -18.96
C GLU A 140 -16.31 -0.84 -19.37
N ARG A 141 -16.77 -1.06 -20.61
CA ARG A 141 -16.98 -2.41 -21.15
C ARG A 141 -15.68 -3.23 -21.16
N PHE A 142 -14.58 -2.62 -21.59
CA PHE A 142 -13.29 -3.28 -21.62
C PHE A 142 -12.84 -3.72 -20.22
N PHE A 143 -12.86 -2.80 -19.24
CA PHE A 143 -12.44 -3.11 -17.87
C PHE A 143 -13.40 -4.04 -17.13
N ARG A 144 -14.68 -4.07 -17.51
CA ARG A 144 -15.63 -5.07 -17.00
C ARG A 144 -15.27 -6.50 -17.45
N ILE A 145 -14.69 -6.66 -18.64
CA ILE A 145 -14.29 -7.97 -19.18
C ILE A 145 -12.91 -8.37 -18.67
N TRP A 146 -11.95 -7.45 -18.74
CA TRP A 146 -10.52 -7.76 -18.51
C TRP A 146 -10.03 -7.41 -17.11
N GLY A 147 -10.84 -6.73 -16.30
CA GLY A 147 -10.38 -6.06 -15.09
C GLY A 147 -9.52 -4.84 -15.41
N THR A 148 -9.06 -4.13 -14.37
CA THR A 148 -8.11 -3.01 -14.52
C THR A 148 -6.68 -3.38 -14.10
N HIS A 149 -6.51 -4.55 -13.49
CA HIS A 149 -5.25 -5.06 -12.96
C HIS A 149 -5.05 -6.50 -13.40
N PHE A 150 -3.80 -6.94 -13.45
CA PHE A 150 -3.46 -8.36 -13.58
C PHE A 150 -2.80 -8.86 -12.30
N ILE A 151 -3.00 -10.14 -12.00
CA ILE A 151 -2.38 -10.81 -10.86
C ILE A 151 -0.99 -11.27 -11.27
N LYS A 152 0.04 -10.75 -10.61
CA LYS A 152 1.44 -11.10 -10.92
C LYS A 152 2.03 -12.12 -9.96
N GLU A 153 1.46 -12.23 -8.77
CA GLU A 153 1.88 -13.18 -7.74
C GLU A 153 0.70 -13.55 -6.86
N CYS A 154 0.56 -14.85 -6.57
CA CYS A 154 -0.40 -15.40 -5.60
C CYS A 154 0.38 -16.05 -4.46
N PHE A 155 -0.01 -15.77 -3.22
CA PHE A 155 0.52 -16.44 -2.03
C PHE A 155 -0.41 -17.58 -1.62
N TYR A 156 0.15 -18.77 -1.46
CA TYR A 156 -0.58 -19.96 -1.06
C TYR A 156 -0.28 -20.34 0.39
N GLY A 157 -1.31 -20.81 1.07
CA GLY A 157 -1.22 -21.27 2.45
C GLY A 157 -2.58 -21.25 3.14
N THR A 158 -2.61 -20.83 4.40
CA THR A 158 -3.85 -20.73 5.18
C THR A 158 -3.96 -19.37 5.85
N ARG A 159 -5.18 -18.83 5.94
CA ARG A 159 -5.44 -17.54 6.56
C ARG A 159 -6.71 -17.59 7.39
N TYR A 160 -6.63 -17.06 8.59
CA TYR A 160 -7.78 -16.65 9.38
C TYR A 160 -7.82 -15.12 9.40
N GLN A 161 -8.97 -14.53 9.14
CA GLN A 161 -9.16 -13.09 9.19
C GLN A 161 -10.46 -12.77 9.90
N LEU A 162 -10.39 -11.97 10.95
CA LEU A 162 -11.54 -11.51 11.69
C LEU A 162 -11.71 -10.01 11.49
N ARG A 163 -12.88 -9.62 10.99
CA ARG A 163 -13.33 -8.25 10.82
C ARG A 163 -14.40 -7.97 11.86
N ILE A 164 -14.22 -6.86 12.56
CA ILE A 164 -15.16 -6.34 13.53
C ILE A 164 -15.55 -4.94 13.11
N GLU A 165 -16.84 -4.64 13.18
CA GLU A 165 -17.40 -3.36 12.79
C GLU A 165 -18.32 -2.83 13.90
N SER A 166 -18.19 -1.55 14.26
CA SER A 166 -19.15 -0.86 15.13
C SER A 166 -19.47 0.52 14.57
N LYS A 167 -20.76 0.86 14.58
CA LYS A 167 -21.24 2.18 14.14
C LYS A 167 -20.96 3.25 15.20
N ASN A 168 -20.69 4.47 14.76
CA ASN A 168 -20.67 5.67 15.63
C ASN A 168 -19.67 5.61 16.81
N VAL A 169 -18.55 4.90 16.68
CA VAL A 169 -17.48 4.96 17.68
C VAL A 169 -16.82 6.34 17.58
N SER A 170 -17.01 7.16 18.61
CA SER A 170 -16.40 8.50 18.65
C SER A 170 -14.87 8.41 18.70
N SER A 171 -14.18 9.42 18.18
CA SER A 171 -12.71 9.46 18.20
C SER A 171 -12.13 9.30 19.62
N ALA A 172 -12.81 9.86 20.64
CA ALA A 172 -12.42 9.73 22.04
C ALA A 172 -12.56 8.29 22.59
N ASN A 173 -13.41 7.46 21.99
CA ASN A 173 -13.66 6.09 22.41
C ASN A 173 -12.95 5.05 21.52
N LYS A 174 -12.30 5.46 20.43
CA LYS A 174 -11.61 4.55 19.50
C LYS A 174 -10.54 3.71 20.20
N GLU A 175 -9.77 4.28 21.12
CA GLU A 175 -8.71 3.57 21.85
C GLU A 175 -9.28 2.48 22.76
N ARG A 176 -10.36 2.78 23.50
CA ARG A 176 -11.04 1.79 24.34
C ARG A 176 -11.72 0.71 23.51
N TRP A 177 -12.35 1.10 22.40
CA TRP A 177 -12.89 0.16 21.43
C TRP A 177 -11.80 -0.77 20.89
N ALA A 178 -10.62 -0.24 20.55
CA ALA A 178 -9.48 -1.02 20.07
C ALA A 178 -8.97 -1.99 21.13
N ALA A 179 -8.92 -1.59 22.41
CA ALA A 179 -8.55 -2.45 23.52
C ALA A 179 -9.53 -3.63 23.69
N ASN A 180 -10.84 -3.35 23.66
CA ASN A 180 -11.88 -4.38 23.72
C ASN A 180 -11.84 -5.33 22.52
N ALA A 181 -11.62 -4.79 21.32
CA ALA A 181 -11.45 -5.62 20.14
C ALA A 181 -10.21 -6.50 20.26
N LYS A 182 -9.07 -5.95 20.74
CA LYS A 182 -7.84 -6.71 20.99
C LYS A 182 -8.06 -7.88 21.95
N VAL A 183 -8.81 -7.67 23.04
CA VAL A 183 -9.18 -8.74 23.98
C VAL A 183 -9.87 -9.91 23.26
N GLU A 184 -10.88 -9.63 22.44
CA GLU A 184 -11.58 -10.68 21.67
C GLU A 184 -10.64 -11.43 20.70
N PHE A 185 -9.67 -10.76 20.08
CA PHE A 185 -8.72 -11.41 19.18
C PHE A 185 -7.68 -12.25 19.94
N SER A 186 -7.16 -11.73 21.05
CA SER A 186 -6.13 -12.36 21.86
C SER A 186 -6.59 -13.69 22.45
N ASP A 187 -7.87 -13.79 22.81
CA ASP A 187 -8.44 -15.02 23.38
C ASP A 187 -8.35 -16.24 22.43
N VAL A 188 -8.31 -16.00 21.12
CA VAL A 188 -8.23 -17.08 20.12
C VAL A 188 -6.80 -17.62 19.96
N PHE A 189 -5.77 -16.78 20.10
CA PHE A 189 -4.39 -17.11 19.67
C PHE A 189 -3.31 -17.01 20.75
N GLU A 190 -3.61 -16.37 21.88
CA GLU A 190 -2.64 -16.05 22.93
C GLU A 190 -3.11 -16.60 24.28
N ALA A 191 -2.31 -16.38 25.33
CA ALA A 191 -2.83 -16.47 26.69
C ALA A 191 -3.85 -15.33 26.82
N GLY A 192 -5.11 -15.67 27.11
CA GLY A 192 -6.25 -14.75 27.00
C GLY A 192 -5.97 -13.40 27.67
N ALA A 193 -6.41 -12.33 27.03
CA ALA A 193 -6.30 -10.99 27.60
C ALA A 193 -7.61 -10.70 28.34
N GLU A 194 -7.54 -10.27 29.59
CA GLU A 194 -8.74 -9.88 30.32
C GLU A 194 -9.14 -8.46 29.92
N ALA A 195 -10.44 -8.23 29.76
CA ALA A 195 -10.97 -6.89 29.61
C ALA A 195 -10.73 -6.10 30.91
N GLU A 196 -10.14 -4.91 30.81
CA GLU A 196 -9.93 -4.02 31.96
C GLU A 196 -11.26 -3.61 32.60
N ASN A 197 -12.33 -3.55 31.82
CA ASN A 197 -13.68 -3.23 32.28
C ASN A 197 -14.72 -4.17 31.65
N GLU A 198 -15.31 -5.05 32.47
CA GLU A 198 -16.26 -6.07 32.02
C GLU A 198 -17.58 -5.50 31.50
N GLU A 199 -18.08 -4.39 32.07
CA GLU A 199 -19.32 -3.74 31.63
C GLU A 199 -19.13 -3.07 30.27
N GLU A 200 -17.99 -2.40 30.08
CA GLU A 200 -17.64 -1.78 28.80
C GLU A 200 -17.43 -2.83 27.71
N TYR A 201 -16.76 -3.94 28.05
CA TYR A 201 -16.60 -5.06 27.14
C TYR A 201 -17.94 -5.68 26.76
N LYS A 202 -18.87 -5.88 27.70
CA LYS A 202 -20.24 -6.34 27.41
C LYS A 202 -20.99 -5.40 26.47
N SER A 203 -20.85 -4.09 26.67
CA SER A 203 -21.42 -3.09 25.77
C SER A 203 -20.83 -3.19 24.36
N TYR A 204 -19.51 -3.33 24.26
CA TYR A 204 -18.82 -3.59 22.99
C TYR A 204 -19.33 -4.88 22.31
N LEU A 205 -19.52 -5.98 23.04
CA LEU A 205 -20.12 -7.24 22.55
C LEU A 205 -21.49 -7.04 21.90
N GLN A 206 -22.32 -6.17 22.44
CA GLN A 206 -23.68 -5.92 21.95
C GLN A 206 -23.73 -4.99 20.73
N GLN A 207 -22.73 -4.12 20.57
CA GLN A 207 -22.73 -3.08 19.54
C GLN A 207 -21.95 -3.44 18.28
N ARG A 208 -21.18 -4.54 18.31
CA ARG A 208 -20.35 -4.95 17.17
C ARG A 208 -21.06 -5.91 16.22
N GLU A 209 -20.73 -5.77 14.95
CA GLU A 209 -20.92 -6.78 13.91
C GLU A 209 -19.58 -7.50 13.69
N ARG A 210 -19.63 -8.82 13.47
CA ARG A 210 -18.44 -9.66 13.32
C ARG A 210 -18.52 -10.52 12.06
N GLN A 211 -17.44 -10.56 11.31
CA GLN A 211 -17.29 -11.39 10.11
C GLN A 211 -15.94 -12.09 10.14
N CYS A 212 -15.92 -13.39 9.89
CA CYS A 212 -14.69 -14.16 9.83
C CYS A 212 -14.54 -14.84 8.47
N PHE A 213 -13.32 -14.76 7.93
CA PHE A 213 -12.92 -15.42 6.71
C PHE A 213 -11.80 -16.40 7.04
N VAL A 214 -12.02 -17.66 6.73
CA VAL A 214 -11.03 -18.73 6.92
C VAL A 214 -10.74 -19.34 5.56
N LEU A 215 -9.50 -19.16 5.09
CA LEU A 215 -9.01 -19.61 3.78
C LEU A 215 -8.01 -20.74 3.98
N GLY A 216 -8.16 -21.82 3.22
CA GLY A 216 -7.35 -23.03 3.36
C GLY A 216 -7.66 -23.80 4.65
N GLY A 217 -6.90 -24.86 4.92
CA GLY A 217 -7.22 -25.89 5.90
C GLY A 217 -8.35 -26.81 5.43
N ASP A 218 -8.73 -27.76 6.29
CA ASP A 218 -9.89 -28.60 6.06
C ASP A 218 -11.17 -27.73 5.98
N ARG A 219 -12.00 -28.01 4.97
CA ARG A 219 -13.18 -27.20 4.67
C ARG A 219 -14.21 -27.20 5.80
N ALA A 220 -14.38 -28.32 6.49
CA ALA A 220 -15.34 -28.41 7.59
C ALA A 220 -14.83 -27.64 8.82
N CYS A 221 -13.54 -27.75 9.14
CA CYS A 221 -12.90 -26.98 10.20
C CYS A 221 -12.92 -25.48 9.92
N ALA A 222 -12.58 -25.08 8.69
CA ALA A 222 -12.61 -23.68 8.26
C ALA A 222 -14.03 -23.10 8.35
N GLY A 223 -15.05 -23.84 7.89
CA GLY A 223 -16.45 -23.41 7.98
C GLY A 223 -16.96 -23.32 9.42
N ALA A 224 -16.59 -24.27 10.28
CA ALA A 224 -16.95 -24.22 11.70
C ALA A 224 -16.33 -23.00 12.39
N LEU A 225 -15.04 -22.75 12.15
CA LEU A 225 -14.32 -21.61 12.71
C LEU A 225 -14.85 -20.28 12.18
N ALA A 226 -15.18 -20.17 10.88
CA ALA A 226 -15.76 -18.96 10.32
C ALA A 226 -17.09 -18.57 11.00
N ASN A 227 -17.88 -19.56 11.42
CA ASN A 227 -19.14 -19.35 12.15
C ASN A 227 -18.91 -19.03 13.63
N ASN A 228 -17.84 -19.56 14.23
CA ASN A 228 -17.50 -19.38 15.64
C ASN A 228 -16.05 -18.88 15.80
N PRO A 229 -15.75 -17.63 15.38
CA PRO A 229 -14.37 -17.17 15.24
C PRO A 229 -13.62 -16.95 16.55
N ALA A 230 -14.33 -16.86 17.67
CA ALA A 230 -13.72 -16.74 19.00
C ALA A 230 -13.40 -18.12 19.65
N ASP A 231 -13.71 -19.22 18.98
CA ASP A 231 -13.51 -20.57 19.53
C ASP A 231 -12.07 -21.03 19.29
N LYS A 232 -11.30 -21.05 20.38
CA LYS A 232 -9.89 -21.44 20.40
C LYS A 232 -9.67 -22.90 20.01
N ASP A 233 -10.59 -23.80 20.35
CA ASP A 233 -10.47 -25.21 20.03
C ASP A 233 -10.72 -25.46 18.54
N LEU A 234 -11.73 -24.78 17.97
CA LEU A 234 -11.96 -24.78 16.52
C LEU A 234 -10.78 -24.18 15.77
N PHE A 235 -10.17 -23.11 16.30
CA PHE A 235 -8.97 -22.55 15.70
C PHE A 235 -7.81 -23.54 15.71
N ASN A 236 -7.48 -24.11 16.86
CA ASN A 236 -6.39 -25.07 17.01
C ASN A 236 -6.60 -26.29 16.09
N LYS A 237 -7.82 -26.80 16.03
CA LYS A 237 -8.19 -27.89 15.12
C LYS A 237 -7.98 -27.51 13.65
N TRP A 238 -8.37 -26.30 13.24
CA TRP A 238 -8.12 -25.81 11.89
C TRP A 238 -6.61 -25.66 11.61
N VAL A 239 -5.81 -25.16 12.55
CA VAL A 239 -4.35 -25.08 12.43
C VAL A 239 -3.71 -26.45 12.18
N GLU A 240 -4.22 -27.51 12.81
CA GLU A 240 -3.71 -28.87 12.63
C GLU A 240 -4.00 -29.45 11.23
N THR A 241 -4.99 -28.90 10.52
CA THR A 241 -5.39 -29.37 9.18
C THR A 241 -4.53 -28.80 8.05
N ARG A 242 -3.50 -28.01 8.38
CA ARG A 242 -2.59 -27.41 7.40
C ARG A 242 -1.79 -28.49 6.67
N GLY A 243 -1.74 -28.37 5.35
CA GLY A 243 -1.04 -29.28 4.44
C GLY A 243 -1.15 -28.76 3.02
N ALA A 244 -0.27 -29.22 2.11
CA ALA A 244 -0.21 -28.75 0.73
C ALA A 244 -1.52 -28.99 -0.04
N GLU A 245 -2.26 -30.04 0.33
CA GLU A 245 -3.57 -30.41 -0.19
C GLU A 245 -4.72 -29.49 0.27
N ASN A 246 -4.48 -28.69 1.32
CA ASN A 246 -5.47 -27.83 1.97
C ASN A 246 -5.11 -26.35 1.85
N GLU A 247 -4.25 -25.95 0.91
CA GLU A 247 -3.88 -24.55 0.75
C GLU A 247 -4.89 -23.77 -0.09
N ALA A 248 -4.99 -22.48 0.19
CA ALA A 248 -5.74 -21.53 -0.60
C ALA A 248 -4.88 -20.32 -0.96
N ILE A 249 -5.34 -19.52 -1.92
CA ILE A 249 -4.77 -18.21 -2.16
C ILE A 249 -5.10 -17.33 -0.95
N THR A 250 -4.07 -17.00 -0.20
CA THR A 250 -4.16 -16.17 1.00
C THR A 250 -3.93 -14.71 0.68
N GLY A 251 -3.24 -14.38 -0.40
CA GLY A 251 -3.04 -12.99 -0.84
C GLY A 251 -2.55 -12.94 -2.27
N ILE A 252 -2.64 -11.76 -2.88
CA ILE A 252 -2.16 -11.54 -4.25
C ILE A 252 -1.39 -10.23 -4.34
N LYS A 253 -0.45 -10.17 -5.29
CA LYS A 253 0.10 -8.91 -5.80
C LYS A 253 -0.43 -8.66 -7.20
N VAL A 254 -0.72 -7.40 -7.46
CA VAL A 254 -1.27 -6.95 -8.74
C VAL A 254 -0.49 -5.76 -9.26
N ASP A 255 -0.44 -5.60 -10.57
CA ASP A 255 -0.06 -4.35 -11.23
C ASP A 255 -1.21 -3.91 -12.15
N ALA A 256 -1.33 -2.60 -12.37
CA ALA A 256 -2.31 -2.07 -13.31
C ALA A 256 -2.00 -2.52 -14.75
N LEU A 257 -3.02 -2.84 -15.54
CA LEU A 257 -2.84 -3.34 -16.91
C LEU A 257 -2.04 -2.37 -17.80
N GLY A 258 -2.24 -1.06 -17.62
CA GLY A 258 -1.50 -0.03 -18.36
C GLY A 258 -0.01 -0.01 -18.00
N GLU A 259 0.31 -0.04 -16.70
CA GLU A 259 1.70 -0.06 -16.21
C GLU A 259 2.43 -1.33 -16.64
N PHE A 260 1.74 -2.47 -16.55
CA PHE A 260 2.24 -3.76 -17.03
C PHE A 260 2.70 -3.68 -18.49
N LEU A 261 1.81 -3.24 -19.38
CA LEU A 261 2.11 -3.17 -20.81
C LEU A 261 3.20 -2.14 -21.13
N CYS A 262 3.29 -1.04 -20.37
CA CYS A 262 4.37 -0.06 -20.49
C CYS A 262 5.74 -0.64 -20.16
N GLY A 263 5.81 -1.68 -19.32
CA GLY A 263 7.05 -2.40 -19.02
C GLY A 263 7.54 -3.34 -20.14
N SER A 264 6.76 -3.50 -21.23
CA SER A 264 7.09 -4.42 -22.32
C SER A 264 8.19 -3.89 -23.26
N SER A 265 9.01 -4.80 -23.78
CA SER A 265 9.98 -4.51 -24.85
C SER A 265 9.31 -4.25 -26.21
N SER A 266 8.07 -4.71 -26.41
CA SER A 266 7.27 -4.44 -27.62
C SER A 266 6.77 -2.99 -27.65
N ALA A 267 7.03 -2.28 -28.74
CA ALA A 267 6.56 -0.90 -28.93
C ALA A 267 5.03 -0.81 -28.98
N ASP A 268 4.37 -1.81 -29.58
CA ASP A 268 2.92 -1.89 -29.65
C ASP A 268 2.30 -2.08 -28.27
N HIS A 269 2.88 -2.97 -27.45
CA HIS A 269 2.46 -3.13 -26.07
C HIS A 269 2.61 -1.83 -25.28
N ARG A 270 3.74 -1.12 -25.40
CA ARG A 270 3.91 0.18 -24.72
C ARG A 270 2.89 1.23 -25.15
N LYS A 271 2.52 1.25 -26.44
CA LYS A 271 1.48 2.14 -26.97
C LYS A 271 0.11 1.80 -26.37
N LEU A 272 -0.24 0.51 -26.32
CA LEU A 272 -1.47 0.04 -25.66
C LEU A 272 -1.47 0.37 -24.17
N GLY A 273 -0.37 0.10 -23.48
CA GLY A 273 -0.18 0.43 -22.07
C GLY A 273 -0.39 1.91 -21.81
N THR A 274 0.22 2.77 -22.62
CA THR A 274 0.03 4.22 -22.56
C THR A 274 -1.44 4.62 -22.75
N ASN A 275 -2.20 3.92 -23.61
CA ASN A 275 -3.62 4.21 -23.83
C ASN A 275 -4.53 3.68 -22.71
N LEU A 276 -4.19 2.55 -22.09
CA LEU A 276 -4.90 2.01 -20.93
C LEU A 276 -4.59 2.83 -19.67
N SER A 277 -3.35 3.28 -19.50
CA SER A 277 -2.93 4.23 -18.46
C SER A 277 -3.52 5.63 -18.65
N LYS A 278 -4.09 5.94 -19.83
CA LYS A 278 -4.85 7.17 -20.09
C LYS A 278 -6.33 7.05 -19.73
N GLY A 279 -6.84 5.88 -19.34
CA GLY A 279 -8.16 5.76 -18.70
C GLY A 279 -8.26 6.64 -17.44
N PRO A 280 -9.42 6.70 -16.76
CA PRO A 280 -9.84 7.84 -15.93
C PRO A 280 -8.90 8.37 -14.84
N ASP A 281 -7.77 7.75 -14.51
CA ASP A 281 -6.92 8.17 -13.40
C ASP A 281 -5.43 8.31 -13.77
N ALA A 282 -5.12 9.47 -14.34
CA ALA A 282 -3.86 10.20 -14.29
C ALA A 282 -2.62 9.66 -15.05
N LYS A 283 -2.04 10.53 -15.89
CA LYS A 283 -0.68 10.35 -16.45
C LYS A 283 0.36 10.56 -15.37
N GLN A 284 1.37 9.68 -15.29
CA GLN A 284 2.55 9.96 -14.48
C GLN A 284 3.25 11.21 -15.01
N ILE A 285 3.66 12.10 -14.11
CA ILE A 285 4.41 13.32 -14.42
C ILE A 285 5.61 13.45 -13.50
N GLU A 286 6.73 13.86 -14.07
CA GLU A 286 7.89 14.32 -13.35
C GLU A 286 7.88 15.85 -13.31
N VAL A 287 8.05 16.41 -12.12
CA VAL A 287 8.01 17.84 -11.86
C VAL A 287 9.30 18.24 -11.18
N GLN A 288 10.05 19.14 -11.80
CA GLN A 288 11.32 19.64 -11.26
C GLN A 288 11.11 20.99 -10.59
N GLY A 289 11.90 21.30 -9.58
CA GLY A 289 11.70 22.52 -8.82
C GLY A 289 12.84 22.82 -7.87
N TYR A 290 12.59 23.77 -6.98
CA TYR A 290 13.47 24.08 -5.88
C TYR A 290 12.66 24.42 -4.63
N ILE A 291 13.22 24.05 -3.48
CA ILE A 291 12.78 24.55 -2.18
C ILE A 291 13.75 25.66 -1.76
N TRP A 292 13.23 26.73 -1.19
CA TRP A 292 14.00 27.89 -0.74
C TRP A 292 13.49 28.40 0.61
N ASN A 293 14.39 28.57 1.57
CA ASN A 293 14.11 29.33 2.78
C ASN A 293 14.57 30.79 2.59
N LYS A 294 13.62 31.73 2.59
CA LYS A 294 13.89 33.15 2.36
C LYS A 294 14.51 33.76 3.62
N PRO A 295 15.66 34.46 3.50
CA PRO A 295 16.23 35.18 4.64
C PRO A 295 15.22 36.20 5.17
N THR A 296 14.67 35.97 6.36
CA THR A 296 14.05 37.03 7.16
C THR A 296 15.19 37.96 7.54
N GLY A 297 15.16 39.22 7.12
CA GLY A 297 16.26 40.19 7.28
C GLY A 297 16.71 40.53 8.72
N GLY A 298 16.37 39.70 9.70
CA GLY A 298 16.96 39.69 11.03
C GLY A 298 18.23 38.85 11.07
N ILE A 299 19.19 39.28 11.90
CA ILE A 299 20.41 38.53 12.18
C ILE A 299 19.99 37.25 12.92
N ILE A 300 19.95 36.11 12.22
CA ILE A 300 19.80 34.80 12.86
C ILE A 300 21.14 34.49 13.55
N PRO A 301 21.17 34.24 14.87
CA PRO A 301 22.40 33.89 15.57
C PRO A 301 23.07 32.66 14.92
N VAL A 302 24.39 32.70 14.78
CA VAL A 302 25.21 31.67 14.12
C VAL A 302 25.12 30.29 14.82
N SER A 303 24.50 30.21 15.99
CA SER A 303 24.41 29.02 16.83
C SER A 303 23.18 28.13 16.59
N VAL A 304 22.23 28.54 15.74
CA VAL A 304 21.04 27.72 15.43
C VAL A 304 21.17 27.14 14.03
N ALA A 305 21.43 25.84 13.94
CA ALA A 305 21.44 25.12 12.68
C ALA A 305 20.01 25.06 12.12
N SER A 306 19.65 26.04 11.28
CA SER A 306 18.35 26.08 10.63
C SER A 306 18.19 24.86 9.73
N THR A 307 17.10 24.15 9.93
CA THR A 307 16.78 22.93 9.20
C THR A 307 15.42 23.10 8.56
N ILE A 308 15.32 22.78 7.27
CA ILE A 308 14.03 22.67 6.60
C ILE A 308 13.79 21.25 6.12
N ALA A 309 12.54 20.82 6.13
CA ALA A 309 12.13 19.54 5.59
C ALA A 309 10.88 19.69 4.72
N CYS A 310 10.68 18.72 3.83
CA CYS A 310 9.49 18.64 2.99
C CYS A 310 9.03 17.18 2.93
N GLU A 311 7.72 17.01 3.02
CA GLU A 311 7.03 15.74 2.92
C GLU A 311 5.96 15.80 1.83
N VAL A 312 5.76 14.70 1.12
CA VAL A 312 4.79 14.64 0.01
C VAL A 312 4.02 13.32 0.06
N TRP A 313 2.69 13.38 -0.13
CA TRP A 313 1.80 12.23 -0.15
C TRP A 313 0.73 12.33 -1.25
N PRO A 314 0.26 11.21 -1.84
CA PRO A 314 0.76 9.83 -1.71
C PRO A 314 1.97 9.54 -2.61
N THR A 315 2.50 10.56 -3.28
CA THR A 315 3.54 10.44 -4.32
C THR A 315 4.94 10.27 -3.73
N SER A 316 5.84 9.64 -4.47
CA SER A 316 7.26 9.56 -4.12
C SER A 316 8.06 10.73 -4.72
N TRP A 317 9.12 11.15 -4.04
CA TRP A 317 10.04 12.16 -4.54
C TRP A 317 11.46 11.59 -4.68
N LYS A 318 12.29 12.23 -5.51
CA LYS A 318 13.74 12.02 -5.52
C LYS A 318 14.39 13.37 -5.24
N PRO A 319 15.17 13.53 -4.17
CA PRO A 319 16.07 14.67 -4.10
C PRO A 319 16.97 14.59 -5.34
N CYS A 320 17.08 15.68 -6.06
CA CYS A 320 18.23 15.88 -6.93
C CYS A 320 19.16 16.79 -6.14
N PRO A 321 20.02 16.25 -5.27
CA PRO A 321 20.89 17.05 -4.43
C PRO A 321 21.99 17.58 -5.32
N THR A 322 21.68 18.63 -6.07
CA THR A 322 22.66 19.62 -6.43
C THR A 322 22.49 20.71 -5.36
N PRO A 323 23.04 20.52 -4.15
CA PRO A 323 23.01 21.57 -3.14
C PRO A 323 23.60 22.82 -3.78
N LEU A 324 22.79 23.88 -3.84
CA LEU A 324 23.32 25.20 -4.15
C LEU A 324 24.24 25.58 -2.98
N ALA A 325 25.29 26.36 -3.27
CA ALA A 325 26.36 26.66 -2.32
C ALA A 325 25.81 26.99 -0.92
N ASN A 326 26.38 26.35 0.12
CA ASN A 326 26.06 26.50 1.55
C ASN A 326 24.89 25.68 2.13
N THR A 327 24.41 24.66 1.42
CA THR A 327 23.45 23.67 1.96
C THR A 327 24.02 22.26 1.94
N TYR A 328 23.61 21.42 2.90
CA TYR A 328 23.87 19.98 2.86
C TYR A 328 22.58 19.20 3.19
N VAL A 329 22.45 18.01 2.61
CA VAL A 329 21.35 17.10 2.95
C VAL A 329 21.70 16.41 4.26
N THR A 330 20.95 16.68 5.33
CA THR A 330 21.19 16.10 6.66
C THR A 330 20.62 14.69 6.77
N ARG A 331 19.47 14.43 6.11
CA ARG A 331 18.78 13.14 6.20
C ARG A 331 17.86 12.92 5.00
N THR A 332 17.93 11.73 4.40
CA THR A 332 16.88 11.18 3.52
C THR A 332 16.21 10.06 4.33
N ALA A 333 15.08 10.35 4.98
CA ALA A 333 14.48 9.40 5.94
C ALA A 333 13.56 8.37 5.24
N SER A 334 13.01 8.70 4.06
CA SER A 334 12.14 7.81 3.28
C SER A 334 11.99 8.30 1.82
N ALA A 335 11.29 7.52 1.00
CA ALA A 335 10.87 7.92 -0.36
C ALA A 335 9.84 9.07 -0.40
N SER A 336 9.43 9.61 0.75
CA SER A 336 8.45 10.69 0.91
C SER A 336 8.93 11.87 1.77
N HIS A 337 10.15 11.82 2.35
CA HIS A 337 10.68 12.86 3.25
C HIS A 337 12.16 13.19 3.01
N PHE A 338 12.53 14.48 3.11
CA PHE A 338 13.91 14.92 3.36
C PHE A 338 14.06 16.11 4.26
N GLN A 339 15.29 16.24 4.74
CA GLN A 339 15.77 17.29 5.59
C GLN A 339 17.05 17.91 5.01
N LEU A 340 17.09 19.24 4.98
CA LEU A 340 18.26 20.04 4.61
C LEU A 340 18.80 20.76 5.85
N GLY A 341 20.12 20.80 5.98
CA GLY A 341 20.83 21.59 6.99
C GLY A 341 21.64 22.72 6.36
N ARG A 342 21.78 23.81 7.10
CA ARG A 342 22.64 24.94 6.74
C ARG A 342 24.09 24.71 7.17
N VAL A 343 25.05 25.03 6.30
CA VAL A 343 26.48 25.04 6.68
C VAL A 343 26.72 26.15 7.72
N PRO A 344 27.28 25.84 8.91
CA PRO A 344 27.38 26.78 10.04
C PRO A 344 28.04 28.14 9.73
N GLU A 345 28.94 28.21 8.75
CA GLU A 345 29.73 29.41 8.43
C GLU A 345 29.01 30.41 7.49
N SER A 346 27.82 30.06 6.98
CA SER A 346 27.16 30.79 5.89
C SER A 346 26.10 31.80 6.35
N VAL A 347 26.48 32.83 7.13
CA VAL A 347 25.54 33.84 7.65
C VAL A 347 24.89 34.67 6.53
N GLY A 348 23.58 34.90 6.61
CA GLY A 348 22.81 35.76 5.68
C GLY A 348 22.39 35.13 4.34
N ILE A 349 22.86 33.91 4.01
CA ILE A 349 22.51 33.22 2.76
C ILE A 349 21.33 32.26 3.02
N GLY A 350 20.29 32.34 2.17
CA GLY A 350 19.13 31.44 2.24
C GLY A 350 19.48 30.01 1.80
N MET A 351 18.76 29.02 2.32
CA MET A 351 18.96 27.61 1.96
C MET A 351 18.16 27.29 0.71
N SER A 352 18.76 26.68 -0.31
CA SER A 352 18.02 26.20 -1.48
C SER A 352 18.52 24.85 -1.98
N CYS A 353 17.60 24.03 -2.49
CA CYS A 353 17.91 22.71 -3.04
C CYS A 353 16.98 22.41 -4.21
N GLY A 354 17.53 21.78 -5.26
CA GLY A 354 16.74 21.22 -6.35
C GLY A 354 15.91 20.02 -5.90
N VAL A 355 14.69 19.91 -6.39
CA VAL A 355 13.78 18.79 -6.08
C VAL A 355 13.17 18.22 -7.36
N THR A 356 12.90 16.91 -7.33
CA THR A 356 12.14 16.24 -8.38
C THR A 356 11.01 15.45 -7.73
N LEU A 357 9.77 15.80 -8.07
CA LEU A 357 8.57 15.09 -7.65
C LEU A 357 8.10 14.19 -8.78
N THR A 358 7.70 12.97 -8.44
CA THR A 358 7.07 12.05 -9.39
C THR A 358 5.68 11.73 -8.90
N GLY A 359 4.67 12.10 -9.67
CA GLY A 359 3.28 11.85 -9.30
C GLY A 359 2.40 11.74 -10.51
N TYR A 360 1.15 12.16 -10.36
CA TYR A 360 0.09 11.88 -11.31
C TYR A 360 -0.67 13.17 -11.62
N THR A 361 -0.89 13.43 -12.92
CA THR A 361 -1.45 14.69 -13.45
C THR A 361 -2.87 15.04 -12.97
N GLN A 362 -3.60 14.09 -12.38
CA GLN A 362 -5.00 14.24 -11.95
C GLN A 362 -5.26 13.63 -10.57
N LYS A 363 -4.21 13.43 -9.76
CA LYS A 363 -4.36 12.97 -8.37
C LYS A 363 -3.93 14.08 -7.43
N GLU A 364 -4.71 14.24 -6.36
CA GLU A 364 -4.37 15.18 -5.30
C GLU A 364 -2.99 14.84 -4.70
N VAL A 365 -2.27 15.89 -4.34
CA VAL A 365 -0.96 15.76 -3.69
C VAL A 365 -0.91 16.70 -2.50
N THR A 366 -0.71 16.14 -1.31
CA THR A 366 -0.48 16.90 -0.09
C THR A 366 1.02 17.12 0.08
N ILE A 367 1.42 18.37 0.31
CA ILE A 367 2.80 18.78 0.53
C ILE A 367 2.88 19.44 1.90
N GLY A 368 3.70 18.85 2.77
CA GLY A 368 4.07 19.40 4.07
C GLY A 368 5.43 20.09 4.00
N LEU A 369 5.53 21.29 4.56
CA LEU A 369 6.75 22.06 4.71
C LEU A 369 7.04 22.24 6.20
N TRP A 370 8.28 21.94 6.60
CA TRP A 370 8.70 22.03 7.99
C TRP A 370 9.97 22.87 8.13
N ALA A 371 10.06 23.62 9.23
CA ALA A 371 11.29 24.22 9.71
C ALA A 371 11.42 24.04 11.22
N ASP A 372 12.66 23.96 11.69
CA ASP A 372 13.00 23.92 13.12
C ASP A 372 12.62 25.21 13.86
N ILE A 373 12.59 26.34 13.15
CA ILE A 373 12.10 27.64 13.62
C ILE A 373 11.08 28.21 12.63
N PRO A 374 10.08 28.97 13.10
CA PRO A 374 9.13 29.66 12.22
C PRO A 374 9.87 30.48 11.15
N SER A 375 9.65 30.12 9.89
CA SER A 375 10.44 30.63 8.77
C SER A 375 9.66 30.57 7.46
N PRO A 376 9.80 31.57 6.57
CA PRO A 376 9.16 31.55 5.26
C PRO A 376 9.89 30.57 4.33
N ILE A 377 9.27 29.42 4.10
CA ILE A 377 9.67 28.43 3.11
C ILE A 377 8.83 28.64 1.84
N GLU A 378 9.50 28.67 0.69
CA GLU A 378 8.87 28.61 -0.62
C GLU A 378 9.29 27.32 -1.33
N LEU A 379 8.32 26.54 -1.80
CA LEU A 379 8.55 25.45 -2.74
C LEU A 379 8.02 25.87 -4.11
N ARG A 380 8.88 25.86 -5.12
CA ARG A 380 8.51 26.16 -6.50
C ARG A 380 8.75 24.97 -7.40
N LEU A 381 7.72 24.57 -8.15
CA LEU A 381 7.70 23.39 -9.00
C LEU A 381 7.29 23.78 -10.43
N PHE A 382 7.93 23.14 -11.41
CA PHE A 382 7.77 23.38 -12.85
C PHE A 382 7.36 22.07 -13.54
N PRO A 383 6.04 21.82 -13.70
CA PRO A 383 5.57 20.60 -14.32
C PRO A 383 5.90 20.59 -15.82
N HIS A 384 6.52 19.51 -16.30
CA HIS A 384 6.92 19.43 -17.70
C HIS A 384 5.70 19.49 -18.63
N GLY A 385 5.71 20.43 -19.59
CA GLY A 385 4.63 20.61 -20.56
C GLY A 385 3.40 21.35 -20.03
N VAL A 386 3.47 21.96 -18.84
CA VAL A 386 2.44 22.86 -18.30
C VAL A 386 3.00 24.28 -18.25
N GLU A 387 2.24 25.26 -18.74
CA GLU A 387 2.64 26.66 -18.68
C GLU A 387 2.45 27.21 -17.25
N GLY A 388 3.54 27.69 -16.65
CA GLY A 388 3.52 28.28 -15.30
C GLY A 388 4.26 27.45 -14.26
N ALA A 389 4.08 27.81 -12.99
CA ALA A 389 4.70 27.14 -11.85
C ALA A 389 3.66 26.91 -10.73
N ILE A 390 3.90 25.88 -9.93
CA ILE A 390 3.24 25.69 -8.64
C ILE A 390 4.14 26.36 -7.60
N VAL A 391 3.62 27.33 -6.86
CA VAL A 391 4.34 28.06 -5.81
C VAL A 391 3.62 27.80 -4.50
N ILE A 392 4.29 27.17 -3.53
CA ILE A 392 3.75 26.92 -2.20
C ILE A 392 4.52 27.75 -1.20
N GLN A 393 3.79 28.49 -0.36
CA GLN A 393 4.36 29.36 0.67
C GLN A 393 3.92 28.87 2.04
N SER A 394 4.87 28.58 2.94
CA SER A 394 4.56 28.22 4.33
C SER A 394 4.05 29.42 5.12
N ASP A 395 3.32 29.15 6.21
CA ASP A 395 3.01 30.14 7.22
C ASP A 395 4.30 30.45 8.01
N PRO A 396 4.85 31.68 7.93
CA PRO A 396 6.11 32.02 8.60
C PRO A 396 6.00 32.04 10.13
N SER A 397 4.80 31.92 10.70
CA SER A 397 4.56 31.82 12.14
C SER A 397 4.56 30.38 12.67
N LYS A 398 4.60 29.38 11.78
CA LYS A 398 4.53 27.96 12.14
C LYS A 398 5.81 27.23 11.77
N THR A 399 6.09 26.16 12.52
CA THR A 399 7.16 25.21 12.21
C THR A 399 6.71 24.12 11.23
N TRP A 400 5.39 23.94 11.05
CA TRP A 400 4.79 23.05 10.07
C TRP A 400 3.69 23.78 9.31
N SER A 401 3.63 23.60 8.00
CA SER A 401 2.52 24.04 7.17
C SER A 401 2.24 23.03 6.09
N GLU A 402 0.98 22.83 5.73
CA GLU A 402 0.62 21.89 4.67
C GLU A 402 -0.37 22.47 3.66
N VAL A 403 -0.33 21.94 2.46
CA VAL A 403 -1.27 22.25 1.38
C VAL A 403 -1.62 21.00 0.61
N THR A 404 -2.89 20.86 0.24
CA THR A 404 -3.33 19.83 -0.72
C THR A 404 -3.56 20.48 -2.07
N LEU A 405 -2.78 20.06 -3.06
CA LEU A 405 -2.93 20.46 -4.45
C LEU A 405 -3.94 19.53 -5.14
N PRO A 406 -4.80 20.04 -6.03
CA PRO A 406 -5.66 19.20 -6.86
C PRO A 406 -4.88 18.23 -7.75
N SER A 407 -3.70 18.64 -8.22
CA SER A 407 -2.74 17.75 -8.91
C SER A 407 -1.36 18.38 -9.08
N LEU A 408 -0.38 17.60 -9.53
CA LEU A 408 0.93 18.09 -9.97
C LEU A 408 0.92 18.90 -11.29
N THR A 409 -0.26 19.19 -11.85
CA THR A 409 -0.41 20.14 -12.98
C THR A 409 -1.09 21.45 -12.56
N ALA A 410 -1.47 21.58 -11.29
CA ALA A 410 -2.24 22.72 -10.79
C ALA A 410 -1.33 23.94 -10.54
N THR A 411 -0.92 24.64 -11.60
CA THR A 411 -0.11 25.87 -11.51
C THR A 411 -0.84 26.98 -10.76
N GLY A 412 -0.12 27.78 -9.97
CA GLY A 412 -0.69 28.83 -9.13
C GLY A 412 0.13 29.08 -7.87
N VAL A 413 -0.32 30.03 -7.05
CA VAL A 413 0.24 30.30 -5.72
C VAL A 413 -0.69 29.72 -4.67
N TYR A 414 -0.15 28.92 -3.76
CA TYR A 414 -0.87 28.27 -2.70
C TYR A 414 -0.25 28.61 -1.35
N SER A 415 -1.09 28.92 -0.37
CA SER A 415 -0.68 29.12 1.01
C SER A 415 -0.82 27.81 1.76
N ALA A 416 0.28 27.29 2.28
CA ALA A 416 0.26 26.19 3.22
C ALA A 416 -0.09 26.75 4.61
N VAL A 417 -1.05 26.11 5.28
CA VAL A 417 -1.59 26.54 6.57
C VAL A 417 -1.11 25.69 7.72
#